data_AF-A0A2A9CRT4-F1
#
_entry.id   AF-A0A2A9CRT4-F1
#
_cell.length_a   1.000
_cell.length_b   1.000
_cell.length_c   1.000
_cell.angle_alpha   90.00
_cell.angle_beta   90.00
_cell.angle_gamma   90.00
#
_symmetry.space_group_name_H-M   'P 1'
#
loop_
_entity.id
_entity.type
_entity.pdbx_description
1 polymer ?
#
loop_
_entity_poly.entity_id
_entity_poly.type
_entity_poly.pdbx_seq_one_letter_code
_entity_poly.pdbx_strand_id
1 'polypeptide(L)'
;MSSERVAIDGHELALTNLDKVLYPATGTTKAEVIAYYAEVAQVMLPHLRQRPITRKRYPDGVGDGTEPGGVFFAKNLAEGTPDWVRRYRIEHRSGPNDYPVADDVATLVWLAQLAALELHVPQWRFAADGTPQPPDRLVLDLDPGEGVELGACAEVAGWVGEALAGAGLTAFPVTSGSKGIHLYASLDGSLSTEEASTVAHELANALQAAHPDRVTSVMRRSGRDGKVFLDWSQNNGSKTTVSPYSLRGRERPWVAAPRSWDELSRPGLRQLEFGEVLERLPDGDLLAGLLTRPDRLATYRSLRDGAKTPEPVPAEPAPPSSGRSFVVHEHHARRLHYDFRLEHDGVLVSWAVPKGLPTDPQRNRLAVQTEDHPLAYGSFEGTIPAGQYGAGTVRIWDAGSYELEKWRDNEVIITLHGRPDGGLAGRPTRFALIRTDENWLMHLMAPAPD
;
A
#
# COMPACT_ATOMS: atom_id res chain seq x y z
N MET A 1 -32.40 -21.86 18.94
CA MET A 1 -31.14 -21.50 18.24
C MET A 1 -30.03 -21.72 19.25
N SER A 2 -29.09 -22.62 18.97
CA SER A 2 -27.92 -22.81 19.84
C SER A 2 -27.04 -21.57 19.76
N SER A 3 -26.58 -21.12 20.92
CA SER A 3 -25.57 -20.08 21.05
C SER A 3 -24.42 -20.68 21.83
N GLU A 4 -23.23 -20.60 21.29
CA GLU A 4 -22.00 -21.01 21.96
C GLU A 4 -21.21 -19.76 22.33
N ARG A 5 -20.62 -19.74 23.52
CA ARG A 5 -19.70 -18.69 23.95
C ARG A 5 -18.29 -19.21 23.86
N VAL A 6 -17.45 -18.49 23.14
CA VAL A 6 -16.02 -18.81 22.98
C VAL A 6 -15.17 -17.63 23.42
N ALA A 7 -14.01 -17.92 24.00
CA ALA A 7 -13.01 -16.92 24.34
C ALA A 7 -11.89 -16.96 23.28
N ILE A 8 -11.68 -15.87 22.56
CA ILE A 8 -10.66 -15.74 21.51
C ILE A 8 -9.92 -14.43 21.74
N ASP A 9 -8.59 -14.46 21.78
CA ASP A 9 -7.74 -13.28 22.06
C ASP A 9 -8.14 -12.50 23.33
N GLY A 10 -8.69 -13.19 24.33
CA GLY A 10 -9.16 -12.57 25.58
C GLY A 10 -10.55 -11.90 25.48
N HIS A 11 -11.23 -12.03 24.35
CA HIS A 11 -12.59 -11.53 24.12
C HIS A 11 -13.61 -12.66 24.16
N GLU A 12 -14.77 -12.43 24.79
CA GLU A 12 -15.90 -13.35 24.71
C GLU A 12 -16.75 -13.06 23.45
N LEU A 13 -16.99 -14.09 22.64
CA LEU A 13 -17.85 -14.03 21.46
C LEU A 13 -19.02 -15.00 21.58
N ALA A 14 -20.22 -14.52 21.25
CA ALA A 14 -21.40 -15.37 21.09
C ALA A 14 -21.53 -15.80 19.62
N LEU A 15 -21.27 -17.07 19.34
CA LEU A 15 -21.46 -17.68 18.04
C LEU A 15 -22.86 -18.31 17.98
N THR A 16 -23.57 -18.09 16.87
CA THR A 16 -24.96 -18.52 16.72
C THR A 16 -25.24 -19.05 15.34
N ASN A 17 -26.19 -19.98 15.24
CA ASN A 17 -26.63 -20.59 13.97
C ASN A 17 -25.47 -21.28 13.24
N LEU A 18 -24.65 -22.02 13.98
CA LEU A 18 -23.43 -22.66 13.48
C LEU A 18 -23.74 -23.66 12.36
N ASP A 19 -24.84 -24.41 12.47
CA ASP A 19 -25.29 -25.37 11.45
C ASP A 19 -25.94 -24.71 10.22
N LYS A 20 -26.07 -23.37 10.18
CA LYS A 20 -26.69 -22.68 9.04
C LYS A 20 -25.81 -22.85 7.81
N VAL A 21 -26.35 -23.46 6.77
CA VAL A 21 -25.68 -23.58 5.46
C VAL A 21 -25.59 -22.20 4.81
N LEU A 22 -24.37 -21.74 4.54
CA LEU A 22 -24.10 -20.48 3.84
C LEU A 22 -23.79 -20.69 2.36
N TYR A 23 -23.27 -21.87 1.97
CA TYR A 23 -23.06 -22.28 0.58
C TYR A 23 -23.84 -23.57 0.28
N PRO A 24 -25.04 -23.48 -0.29
CA PRO A 24 -25.90 -24.65 -0.55
C PRO A 24 -25.25 -25.71 -1.46
N ALA A 25 -24.48 -25.30 -2.46
CA ALA A 25 -23.89 -26.21 -3.45
C ALA A 25 -22.86 -27.19 -2.84
N THR A 26 -22.23 -26.81 -1.74
CA THR A 26 -21.23 -27.62 -1.03
C THR A 26 -21.71 -28.07 0.35
N GLY A 27 -22.86 -27.58 0.82
CA GLY A 27 -23.33 -27.79 2.18
C GLY A 27 -22.53 -27.02 3.24
N THR A 28 -21.64 -26.09 2.84
CA THR A 28 -20.74 -25.41 3.78
C THR A 28 -21.53 -24.54 4.75
N THR A 29 -21.32 -24.82 6.03
CA THR A 29 -21.97 -24.22 7.18
C THR A 29 -21.28 -22.95 7.65
N LYS A 30 -21.98 -22.19 8.48
CA LYS A 30 -21.44 -21.01 9.16
C LYS A 30 -20.28 -21.37 10.10
N ALA A 31 -20.34 -22.53 10.76
CA ALA A 31 -19.25 -23.03 11.59
C ALA A 31 -17.96 -23.20 10.78
N GLU A 32 -18.04 -23.81 9.60
CA GLU A 32 -16.89 -24.00 8.70
C GLU A 32 -16.35 -22.69 8.16
N VAL A 33 -17.22 -21.72 7.84
CA VAL A 33 -16.79 -20.36 7.45
C VAL A 33 -16.04 -19.66 8.60
N ILE A 34 -16.52 -19.78 9.83
CA ILE A 34 -15.85 -19.24 11.02
C ILE A 34 -14.49 -19.92 11.22
N ALA A 35 -14.44 -21.26 11.14
CA ALA A 35 -13.22 -22.03 11.26
C ALA A 35 -12.19 -21.62 10.21
N TYR A 36 -12.60 -21.50 8.94
CA TYR A 36 -11.75 -21.02 7.86
C TYR A 36 -11.10 -19.67 8.20
N TYR A 37 -11.90 -18.66 8.59
CA TYR A 37 -11.38 -17.33 8.92
C TYR A 37 -10.46 -17.34 10.14
N ALA A 38 -10.70 -18.21 11.12
CA ALA A 38 -9.80 -18.39 12.26
C ALA A 38 -8.47 -19.02 11.84
N GLU A 39 -8.48 -20.04 10.98
CA GLU A 39 -7.28 -20.74 10.51
C GLU A 39 -6.42 -19.89 9.57
N VAL A 40 -7.04 -19.15 8.63
CA VAL A 40 -6.28 -18.26 7.73
C VAL A 40 -5.83 -16.96 8.40
N ALA A 41 -6.25 -16.68 9.64
CA ALA A 41 -5.98 -15.41 10.30
C ALA A 41 -4.47 -15.07 10.33
N GLN A 42 -3.61 -16.07 10.55
CA GLN A 42 -2.16 -15.89 10.58
C GLN A 42 -1.58 -15.30 9.29
N VAL A 43 -2.14 -15.64 8.13
CA VAL A 43 -1.70 -15.11 6.82
C VAL A 43 -2.58 -13.96 6.35
N MET A 44 -3.85 -13.89 6.74
CA MET A 44 -4.81 -12.88 6.29
C MET A 44 -4.69 -11.55 7.07
N LEU A 45 -4.52 -11.60 8.39
CA LEU A 45 -4.49 -10.39 9.24
C LEU A 45 -3.43 -9.38 8.81
N PRO A 46 -2.19 -9.77 8.42
CA PRO A 46 -1.22 -8.80 7.93
C PRO A 46 -1.68 -7.99 6.71
N HIS A 47 -2.53 -8.56 5.85
CA HIS A 47 -3.09 -7.90 4.66
C HIS A 47 -4.30 -7.00 4.97
N LEU A 48 -4.96 -7.21 6.10
CA LEU A 48 -6.10 -6.43 6.61
C LEU A 48 -5.70 -5.35 7.61
N ARG A 49 -4.56 -5.51 8.27
CA ARG A 49 -4.11 -4.67 9.39
C ARG A 49 -4.19 -3.19 9.07
N GLN A 50 -4.84 -2.44 9.97
CA GLN A 50 -5.11 -1.00 9.84
C GLN A 50 -5.90 -0.57 8.59
N ARG A 51 -6.50 -1.49 7.82
CA ARG A 51 -7.33 -1.13 6.68
C ARG A 51 -8.80 -1.10 7.09
N PRO A 52 -9.57 -0.04 6.74
CA PRO A 52 -11.01 -0.03 6.97
C PRO A 52 -11.69 -1.11 6.12
N ILE A 53 -12.44 -1.99 6.77
CA ILE A 53 -13.07 -3.13 6.10
C ILE A 53 -14.50 -2.80 5.71
N THR A 54 -14.77 -2.78 4.40
CA THR A 54 -16.12 -2.87 3.86
C THR A 54 -16.54 -4.33 3.82
N ARG A 55 -17.66 -4.67 4.44
CA ARG A 55 -18.14 -6.06 4.52
C ARG A 55 -19.23 -6.28 3.50
N LYS A 56 -19.17 -7.38 2.75
CA LYS A 56 -20.33 -7.90 2.04
C LYS A 56 -20.91 -9.07 2.81
N ARG A 57 -22.13 -8.87 3.33
CA ARG A 57 -22.78 -9.80 4.25
C ARG A 57 -23.82 -10.64 3.54
N TYR A 58 -23.87 -11.90 3.92
CA TYR A 58 -24.78 -12.93 3.41
C TYR A 58 -25.45 -13.64 4.58
N PRO A 59 -26.29 -12.95 5.38
CA PRO A 59 -26.90 -13.54 6.58
C PRO A 59 -27.67 -14.82 6.27
N ASP A 60 -28.23 -14.94 5.06
CA ASP A 60 -29.02 -16.08 4.57
C ASP A 60 -28.24 -17.00 3.62
N GLY A 61 -26.92 -16.85 3.55
CA GLY A 61 -26.08 -17.56 2.60
C GLY A 61 -26.12 -16.94 1.21
N VAL A 62 -25.41 -17.57 0.27
CA VAL A 62 -25.26 -17.08 -1.11
C VAL A 62 -26.47 -17.36 -2.00
N GLY A 63 -27.46 -18.11 -1.50
CA GLY A 63 -28.59 -18.63 -2.27
C GLY A 63 -28.22 -19.83 -3.15
N ASP A 64 -29.19 -20.34 -3.90
CA ASP A 64 -29.02 -21.44 -4.87
C ASP A 64 -28.85 -20.96 -6.32
N GLY A 65 -28.68 -19.64 -6.51
CA GLY A 65 -28.57 -18.99 -7.81
C GLY A 65 -29.90 -18.56 -8.43
N THR A 66 -31.05 -18.90 -7.83
CA THR A 66 -32.39 -18.51 -8.32
C THR A 66 -32.97 -17.31 -7.55
N GLU A 67 -32.72 -17.21 -6.25
CA GLU A 67 -32.95 -16.02 -5.44
C GLU A 67 -31.64 -15.61 -4.74
N PRO A 68 -31.15 -14.37 -4.94
CA PRO A 68 -30.00 -13.90 -4.17
C PRO A 68 -30.39 -13.88 -2.69
N GLY A 69 -29.77 -14.72 -1.86
CA GLY A 69 -29.88 -14.60 -0.41
C GLY A 69 -29.60 -13.16 0.01
N GLY A 70 -30.33 -12.62 0.97
CA GLY A 70 -30.32 -11.19 1.31
C GLY A 70 -28.90 -10.64 1.47
N VAL A 71 -28.37 -10.01 0.43
CA VAL A 71 -26.97 -9.57 0.36
C VAL A 71 -26.90 -8.07 0.47
N PHE A 72 -25.98 -7.57 1.30
CA PHE A 72 -25.76 -6.14 1.40
C PHE A 72 -24.32 -5.78 1.73
N PHE A 73 -23.93 -4.60 1.25
CA PHE A 73 -22.66 -3.96 1.62
C PHE A 73 -22.86 -3.17 2.90
N ALA A 74 -22.00 -3.43 3.89
CA ALA A 74 -21.98 -2.74 5.16
C ALA A 74 -20.66 -2.01 5.30
N LYS A 75 -20.74 -0.67 5.24
CA LYS A 75 -19.62 0.25 5.48
C LYS A 75 -19.59 0.68 6.94
N ASN A 76 -20.68 1.25 7.43
CA ASN A 76 -20.82 1.65 8.82
C ASN A 76 -20.98 0.44 9.76
N LEU A 77 -20.44 0.54 10.96
CA LEU A 77 -20.71 -0.40 12.05
C LEU A 77 -22.14 -0.25 12.55
N ALA A 78 -22.74 -1.37 12.96
CA ALA A 78 -24.10 -1.38 13.49
C ALA A 78 -24.08 -1.10 15.00
N GLU A 79 -25.22 -0.61 15.50
CA GLU A 79 -25.48 -0.57 16.94
C GLU A 79 -25.34 -1.97 17.54
N GLY A 80 -24.70 -2.08 18.71
CA GLY A 80 -24.36 -3.37 19.34
C GLY A 80 -23.09 -4.04 18.83
N THR A 81 -22.28 -3.37 18.00
CA THR A 81 -20.90 -3.81 17.71
C THR A 81 -20.09 -3.86 19.01
N PRO A 82 -19.38 -4.96 19.33
CA PRO A 82 -18.57 -5.05 20.54
C PRO A 82 -17.58 -3.89 20.66
N ASP A 83 -17.34 -3.43 21.88
CA ASP A 83 -16.48 -2.29 22.22
C ASP A 83 -15.01 -2.52 21.85
N TRP A 84 -14.55 -3.76 21.99
CA TRP A 84 -13.19 -4.19 21.62
C TRP A 84 -12.94 -4.22 20.11
N VAL A 85 -13.98 -4.21 19.27
CA VAL A 85 -13.80 -4.11 17.81
C VAL A 85 -13.26 -2.73 17.47
N ARG A 86 -11.97 -2.69 17.14
CA ARG A 86 -11.27 -1.48 16.68
C ARG A 86 -11.95 -0.91 15.44
N ARG A 87 -12.02 0.42 15.39
CA ARG A 87 -12.68 1.14 14.31
C ARG A 87 -12.01 2.48 14.02
N TYR A 88 -12.13 2.91 12.77
CA TYR A 88 -11.78 4.26 12.34
C TYR A 88 -12.98 4.93 11.67
N ARG A 89 -13.08 6.24 11.86
CA ARG A 89 -14.13 7.05 11.25
C ARG A 89 -13.65 7.61 9.92
N ILE A 90 -14.48 7.48 8.88
CA ILE A 90 -14.27 8.12 7.59
C ILE A 90 -15.44 9.05 7.31
N GLU A 91 -15.12 10.30 7.03
CA GLU A 91 -16.09 11.29 6.58
C GLU A 91 -16.44 11.06 5.11
N HIS A 92 -17.72 10.81 4.84
CA HIS A 92 -18.26 10.75 3.48
C HIS A 92 -19.23 11.90 3.24
N ARG A 93 -19.55 12.15 1.97
CA ARG A 93 -20.57 13.15 1.59
C ARG A 93 -21.94 12.89 2.23
N SER A 94 -22.25 11.63 2.53
CA SER A 94 -23.50 11.21 3.20
C SER A 94 -23.43 11.26 4.73
N GLY A 95 -22.30 11.67 5.31
CA GLY A 95 -22.02 11.63 6.74
C GLY A 95 -20.92 10.64 7.12
N PRO A 96 -20.52 10.63 8.40
CA PRO A 96 -19.46 9.77 8.91
C PRO A 96 -19.90 8.30 8.94
N ASN A 97 -18.97 7.41 8.59
CA ASN A 97 -19.09 5.98 8.82
C ASN A 97 -17.93 5.50 9.70
N ASP A 98 -18.25 4.68 10.69
CA ASP A 98 -17.25 3.95 11.48
C ASP A 98 -17.01 2.58 10.81
N TYR A 99 -15.77 2.32 10.40
CA TYR A 99 -15.35 1.07 9.77
C TYR A 99 -14.60 0.20 10.76
N PRO A 100 -14.87 -1.12 10.82
CA PRO A 100 -14.02 -2.02 11.58
C PRO A 100 -12.65 -2.16 10.91
N VAL A 101 -11.64 -2.39 11.74
CA VAL A 101 -10.32 -2.88 11.34
C VAL A 101 -10.09 -4.22 12.03
N ALA A 102 -9.59 -5.21 11.30
CA ALA A 102 -9.23 -6.50 11.87
C ALA A 102 -7.71 -6.59 12.04
N ASP A 103 -7.26 -6.58 13.30
CA ASP A 103 -5.85 -6.77 13.66
C ASP A 103 -5.61 -8.06 14.47
N ASP A 104 -6.69 -8.78 14.82
CA ASP A 104 -6.72 -9.94 15.70
C ASP A 104 -7.74 -10.99 15.22
N VAL A 105 -7.62 -12.21 15.74
CA VAL A 105 -8.42 -13.37 15.33
C VAL A 105 -9.86 -13.20 15.81
N ALA A 106 -10.06 -12.63 17.00
CA ALA A 106 -11.39 -12.34 17.54
C ALA A 106 -12.24 -11.48 16.58
N THR A 107 -11.67 -10.43 16.00
CA THR A 107 -12.35 -9.55 15.06
C THR A 107 -12.70 -10.28 13.76
N LEU A 108 -11.81 -11.12 13.24
CA LEU A 108 -12.09 -11.95 12.06
C LEU A 108 -13.23 -12.95 12.31
N VAL A 109 -13.21 -13.63 13.45
CA VAL A 109 -14.27 -14.57 13.84
C VAL A 109 -15.60 -13.83 14.04
N TRP A 110 -15.58 -12.64 14.63
CA TRP A 110 -16.77 -11.80 14.74
C TRP A 110 -17.32 -11.39 13.36
N LEU A 111 -16.46 -10.99 12.42
CA LEU A 111 -16.87 -10.69 11.04
C LEU A 111 -17.52 -11.92 10.37
N ALA A 112 -16.93 -13.11 10.51
CA ALA A 112 -17.46 -14.36 10.00
C ALA A 112 -18.81 -14.73 10.66
N GLN A 113 -18.95 -14.51 11.97
CA GLN A 113 -20.20 -14.68 12.73
C GLN A 113 -21.31 -13.74 12.23
N LEU A 114 -20.98 -12.57 11.68
CA LEU A 114 -21.91 -11.66 11.02
C LEU A 114 -22.27 -12.08 9.58
N ALA A 115 -21.77 -13.24 9.13
CA ALA A 115 -21.81 -13.73 7.76
C ALA A 115 -21.21 -12.75 6.75
N ALA A 116 -20.16 -12.02 7.14
CA ALA A 116 -19.37 -11.22 6.21
C ALA A 116 -18.46 -12.15 5.40
N LEU A 117 -18.99 -12.68 4.29
CA LEU A 117 -18.24 -13.60 3.44
C LEU A 117 -17.13 -12.87 2.69
N GLU A 118 -17.37 -11.65 2.21
CA GLU A 118 -16.34 -10.87 1.51
C GLU A 118 -15.87 -9.68 2.36
N LEU A 119 -14.56 -9.57 2.54
CA LEU A 119 -13.88 -8.47 3.22
C LEU A 119 -13.15 -7.65 2.17
N HIS A 120 -13.60 -6.42 1.96
CA HIS A 120 -13.05 -5.50 0.97
C HIS A 120 -12.29 -4.38 1.67
N VAL A 121 -11.07 -4.11 1.22
CA VAL A 121 -10.16 -3.12 1.83
C VAL A 121 -9.56 -2.21 0.77
N PRO A 122 -9.23 -0.95 1.12
CA PRO A 122 -8.47 -0.08 0.23
C PRO A 122 -7.01 -0.53 0.10
N GLN A 123 -6.26 0.15 -0.78
CA GLN A 123 -4.82 -0.07 -0.94
C GLN A 123 -3.95 0.78 0.00
N TRP A 124 -4.57 1.60 0.85
CA TRP A 124 -3.93 2.36 1.93
C TRP A 124 -4.30 1.82 3.32
N ARG A 125 -3.64 2.32 4.37
CA ARG A 125 -3.87 1.95 5.77
C ARG A 125 -4.01 3.20 6.64
N PHE A 126 -4.66 3.08 7.80
CA PHE A 126 -4.58 4.10 8.83
C PHE A 126 -3.26 4.01 9.61
N ALA A 127 -2.76 5.15 10.06
CA ALA A 127 -1.84 5.21 11.18
C ALA A 127 -2.59 4.99 12.51
N ALA A 128 -1.84 4.73 13.59
CA ALA A 128 -2.43 4.43 14.90
C ALA A 128 -3.39 5.54 15.40
N ASP A 129 -3.09 6.79 15.07
CA ASP A 129 -3.89 7.99 15.39
C ASP A 129 -5.15 8.16 14.54
N GLY A 130 -5.37 7.30 13.53
CA GLY A 130 -6.50 7.38 12.61
C GLY A 130 -6.29 8.27 11.40
N THR A 131 -5.06 8.71 11.14
CA THR A 131 -4.71 9.43 9.92
C THR A 131 -4.56 8.45 8.74
N PRO A 132 -5.29 8.62 7.62
CA PRO A 132 -5.06 7.84 6.40
C PRO A 132 -3.64 8.05 5.89
N GLN A 133 -2.94 6.96 5.58
CA GLN A 133 -1.60 6.99 5.00
C GLN A 133 -1.66 6.88 3.47
N PRO A 134 -0.58 7.23 2.77
CA PRO A 134 -0.40 6.85 1.37
C PRO A 134 -0.60 5.34 1.13
N PRO A 135 -1.01 4.93 -0.09
CA PRO A 135 -1.09 3.52 -0.44
C PRO A 135 0.26 2.82 -0.29
N ASP A 136 0.23 1.66 0.35
CA ASP A 136 1.40 0.81 0.57
C ASP A 136 1.42 -0.38 -0.40
N ARG A 137 0.44 -0.45 -1.30
CA ARG A 137 0.39 -1.41 -2.39
C ARG A 137 -0.37 -0.87 -3.58
N LEU A 138 -0.09 -1.43 -4.75
CA LEU A 138 -0.85 -1.30 -5.98
C LEU A 138 -1.68 -2.58 -6.20
N VAL A 139 -2.81 -2.47 -6.89
CA VAL A 139 -3.55 -3.62 -7.42
C VAL A 139 -3.98 -3.41 -8.86
N LEU A 140 -3.83 -4.43 -9.70
CA LEU A 140 -4.37 -4.47 -11.06
C LEU A 140 -5.32 -5.65 -11.15
N ASP A 141 -6.59 -5.39 -11.47
CA ASP A 141 -7.63 -6.42 -11.53
C ASP A 141 -7.87 -6.83 -12.99
N LEU A 142 -7.56 -8.08 -13.31
CA LEU A 142 -7.61 -8.67 -14.65
C LEU A 142 -8.88 -9.49 -14.78
N ASP A 143 -9.91 -8.90 -15.37
CA ASP A 143 -11.21 -9.51 -15.58
C ASP A 143 -11.33 -10.08 -17.00
N PRO A 144 -11.72 -11.35 -17.18
CA PRO A 144 -11.97 -11.88 -18.51
C PRO A 144 -13.24 -11.26 -19.12
N GLY A 145 -13.12 -10.79 -20.36
CA GLY A 145 -14.27 -10.48 -21.21
C GLY A 145 -15.04 -11.72 -21.62
N GLU A 146 -16.10 -11.52 -22.41
CA GLU A 146 -16.88 -12.66 -22.93
C GLU A 146 -16.01 -13.56 -23.82
N GLY A 147 -16.10 -14.87 -23.60
CA GLY A 147 -15.32 -15.88 -24.32
C GLY A 147 -13.85 -16.01 -23.88
N VAL A 148 -13.44 -15.31 -22.81
CA VAL A 148 -12.06 -15.36 -22.29
C VAL A 148 -12.00 -16.24 -21.04
N GLU A 149 -11.11 -17.22 -21.05
CA GLU A 149 -10.86 -18.12 -19.93
C GLU A 149 -9.82 -17.57 -18.96
N LEU A 150 -9.80 -18.09 -17.73
CA LEU A 150 -8.86 -17.68 -16.68
C LEU A 150 -7.38 -17.82 -17.10
N GLY A 151 -7.05 -18.81 -17.93
CA GLY A 151 -5.70 -18.99 -18.47
C GLY A 151 -5.22 -17.81 -19.33
N ALA A 152 -6.12 -17.16 -20.07
CA ALA A 152 -5.78 -15.95 -20.81
C ALA A 152 -5.58 -14.75 -19.87
N CYS A 153 -6.30 -14.66 -18.75
CA CYS A 153 -5.97 -13.69 -17.69
C CYS A 153 -4.57 -13.95 -17.12
N ALA A 154 -4.17 -15.21 -16.95
CA ALA A 154 -2.84 -15.55 -16.43
C ALA A 154 -1.70 -15.19 -17.42
N GLU A 155 -1.93 -15.37 -18.72
CA GLU A 155 -1.00 -14.89 -19.76
C GLU A 155 -0.81 -13.37 -19.68
N VAL A 156 -1.91 -12.62 -19.63
CA VAL A 156 -1.87 -11.15 -19.45
C VAL A 156 -1.24 -10.77 -18.11
N ALA A 157 -1.49 -11.54 -17.05
CA ALA A 157 -0.87 -11.33 -15.76
C ALA A 157 0.66 -11.46 -15.84
N GLY A 158 1.18 -12.39 -16.64
CA GLY A 158 2.61 -12.53 -16.92
C GLY A 158 3.22 -11.25 -17.50
N TRP A 159 2.60 -10.68 -18.54
CA TRP A 159 3.07 -9.43 -19.14
C TRP A 159 3.03 -8.24 -18.19
N VAL A 160 1.97 -8.15 -17.37
CA VAL A 160 1.89 -7.12 -16.32
C VAL A 160 2.99 -7.33 -15.28
N GLY A 161 3.26 -8.58 -14.89
CA GLY A 161 4.35 -8.93 -13.97
C GLY A 161 5.72 -8.53 -14.51
N GLU A 162 6.00 -8.79 -15.79
CA GLU A 162 7.24 -8.36 -16.46
C GLU A 162 7.37 -6.82 -16.50
N ALA A 163 6.29 -6.12 -16.81
CA ALA A 163 6.28 -4.66 -16.85
C ALA A 163 6.51 -4.04 -15.45
N LEU A 164 5.89 -4.61 -14.41
CA LEU A 164 6.14 -4.21 -13.02
C LEU A 164 7.58 -4.50 -12.60
N ALA A 165 8.13 -5.67 -12.95
CA ALA A 165 9.51 -6.02 -12.66
C ALA A 165 10.51 -5.06 -13.33
N GLY A 166 10.24 -4.65 -14.58
CA GLY A 166 11.02 -3.62 -15.28
C GLY A 166 11.00 -2.26 -14.57
N ALA A 167 9.96 -1.98 -13.79
CA ALA A 167 9.84 -0.79 -12.93
C ALA A 167 10.38 -1.01 -11.50
N GLY A 168 11.04 -2.15 -11.22
CA GLY A 168 11.57 -2.48 -9.90
C GLY A 168 10.52 -2.96 -8.89
N LEU A 169 9.30 -3.26 -9.33
CA LEU A 169 8.21 -3.72 -8.48
C LEU A 169 8.00 -5.23 -8.63
N THR A 170 7.96 -5.94 -7.51
CA THR A 170 7.62 -7.37 -7.51
C THR A 170 6.11 -7.55 -7.48
N ALA A 171 5.59 -8.31 -8.44
CA ALA A 171 4.17 -8.60 -8.56
C ALA A 171 3.80 -9.95 -7.92
N PHE A 172 2.66 -9.99 -7.23
CA PHE A 172 2.15 -11.13 -6.50
C PHE A 172 0.73 -11.47 -6.97
N PRO A 173 0.52 -12.64 -7.61
CA PRO A 173 -0.78 -12.99 -8.18
C PRO A 173 -1.75 -13.60 -7.16
N VAL A 174 -3.02 -13.24 -7.31
CA VAL A 174 -4.14 -13.73 -6.52
C VAL A 174 -5.28 -14.07 -7.47
N THR A 175 -5.65 -15.34 -7.60
CA THR A 175 -6.90 -15.68 -8.31
C THR A 175 -8.07 -15.12 -7.51
N SER A 176 -8.96 -14.35 -8.13
CA SER A 176 -9.92 -13.50 -7.38
C SER A 176 -10.99 -14.30 -6.60
N GLY A 177 -11.16 -15.59 -6.87
CA GLY A 177 -12.30 -16.40 -6.43
C GLY A 177 -13.61 -16.08 -7.17
N SER A 178 -13.51 -15.28 -8.24
CA SER A 178 -14.62 -14.97 -9.13
C SER A 178 -14.27 -15.41 -10.55
N LYS A 179 -13.88 -14.49 -11.44
CA LYS A 179 -13.56 -14.81 -12.83
C LYS A 179 -12.12 -14.46 -13.18
N GLY A 180 -11.59 -13.39 -12.61
CA GLY A 180 -10.28 -12.84 -12.92
C GLY A 180 -9.17 -13.14 -11.92
N ILE A 181 -8.07 -12.41 -12.08
CA ILE A 181 -6.83 -12.44 -11.28
C ILE A 181 -6.54 -11.02 -10.82
N HIS A 182 -6.18 -10.83 -9.56
CA HIS A 182 -5.56 -9.60 -9.09
C HIS A 182 -4.04 -9.77 -9.09
N LEU A 183 -3.33 -8.72 -9.51
CA LEU A 183 -1.89 -8.58 -9.30
C LEU A 183 -1.64 -7.48 -8.30
N TYR A 184 -0.98 -7.82 -7.20
CA TYR A 184 -0.55 -6.86 -6.19
C TYR A 184 0.93 -6.55 -6.33
N ALA A 185 1.33 -5.31 -6.03
CA ALA A 185 2.73 -4.93 -5.90
C ALA A 185 2.92 -4.02 -4.69
N SER A 186 4.04 -4.17 -3.97
CA SER A 186 4.34 -3.37 -2.78
C SER A 186 4.74 -1.95 -3.17
N LEU A 187 4.24 -0.94 -2.45
CA LEU A 187 4.66 0.46 -2.59
C LEU A 187 5.36 0.90 -1.31
N ASP A 188 6.31 1.82 -1.43
CA ASP A 188 7.09 2.34 -0.30
C ASP A 188 6.41 3.47 0.47
N GLY A 189 5.18 3.82 0.06
CA GLY A 189 4.41 4.93 0.63
C GLY A 189 4.80 6.30 0.11
N SER A 190 5.69 6.38 -0.89
CA SER A 190 6.09 7.66 -1.50
C SER A 190 5.00 8.27 -2.38
N LEU A 191 4.13 7.44 -2.98
CA LEU A 191 3.09 7.89 -3.90
C LEU A 191 1.81 8.26 -3.18
N SER A 192 1.18 9.38 -3.55
CA SER A 192 -0.23 9.61 -3.21
C SER A 192 -1.16 8.58 -3.85
N THR A 193 -2.43 8.59 -3.45
CA THR A 193 -3.41 7.67 -4.04
C THR A 193 -3.72 7.99 -5.50
N GLU A 194 -3.75 9.28 -5.83
CA GLU A 194 -3.93 9.78 -7.19
C GLU A 194 -2.78 9.35 -8.10
N GLU A 195 -1.55 9.34 -7.58
CA GLU A 195 -0.36 8.92 -8.31
C GLU A 195 -0.29 7.41 -8.49
N ALA A 196 -0.57 6.63 -7.44
CA ALA A 196 -0.69 5.17 -7.58
C ALA A 196 -1.76 4.81 -8.63
N SER A 197 -2.89 5.51 -8.65
CA SER A 197 -3.92 5.32 -9.69
C SER A 197 -3.44 5.74 -11.08
N THR A 198 -2.60 6.77 -11.19
CA THR A 198 -2.03 7.22 -12.47
C THR A 198 -1.02 6.21 -13.00
N VAL A 199 -0.13 5.70 -12.14
CA VAL A 199 0.83 4.64 -12.49
C VAL A 199 0.11 3.39 -12.99
N ALA A 200 -0.94 2.94 -12.30
CA ALA A 200 -1.74 1.81 -12.76
C ALA A 200 -2.41 2.08 -14.12
N HIS A 201 -2.90 3.29 -14.35
CA HIS A 201 -3.54 3.68 -15.61
C HIS A 201 -2.55 3.69 -16.78
N GLU A 202 -1.37 4.30 -16.60
CA GLU A 202 -0.32 4.34 -17.63
C GLU A 202 0.19 2.93 -17.96
N LEU A 203 0.40 2.10 -16.95
CA LEU A 203 0.75 0.69 -17.14
C LEU A 203 -0.33 -0.05 -17.95
N ALA A 204 -1.60 0.16 -17.61
CA ALA A 204 -2.70 -0.49 -18.33
C ALA A 204 -2.81 -0.03 -19.79
N ASN A 205 -2.55 1.25 -20.07
CA ASN A 205 -2.55 1.78 -21.43
C ASN A 205 -1.35 1.28 -22.24
N ALA A 206 -0.17 1.19 -21.62
CA ALA A 206 1.01 0.61 -22.26
C ALA A 206 0.78 -0.87 -22.63
N LEU A 207 0.19 -1.65 -21.74
CA LEU A 207 -0.14 -3.06 -22.00
C LEU A 207 -1.21 -3.20 -23.10
N GLN A 208 -2.25 -2.35 -23.10
CA GLN A 208 -3.23 -2.33 -24.19
C GLN A 208 -2.57 -1.97 -25.53
N ALA A 209 -1.64 -1.01 -25.56
CA ALA A 209 -0.95 -0.62 -26.78
C ALA A 209 -0.04 -1.72 -27.33
N ALA A 210 0.63 -2.46 -26.44
CA ALA A 210 1.48 -3.60 -26.81
C ALA A 210 0.69 -4.83 -27.24
N HIS A 211 -0.48 -5.07 -26.63
CA HIS A 211 -1.32 -6.26 -26.87
C HIS A 211 -2.79 -5.91 -27.16
N PRO A 212 -3.09 -5.12 -28.20
CA PRO A 212 -4.43 -4.54 -28.43
C PRO A 212 -5.52 -5.58 -28.71
N ASP A 213 -5.15 -6.77 -29.20
CA ASP A 213 -6.09 -7.86 -29.48
C ASP A 213 -6.40 -8.72 -28.24
N ARG A 214 -5.65 -8.56 -27.16
CA ARG A 214 -5.75 -9.39 -25.95
C ARG A 214 -6.12 -8.60 -24.69
N VAL A 215 -5.80 -7.31 -24.64
CA VAL A 215 -5.97 -6.46 -23.47
C VAL A 215 -6.85 -5.25 -23.80
N THR A 216 -7.67 -4.82 -22.85
CA THR A 216 -8.34 -3.53 -22.87
C THR A 216 -8.29 -2.87 -21.49
N SER A 217 -7.94 -1.59 -21.44
CA SER A 217 -7.99 -0.74 -20.24
C SER A 217 -9.23 0.17 -20.23
N VAL A 218 -10.07 0.08 -21.27
CA VAL A 218 -11.24 0.94 -21.45
C VAL A 218 -12.37 0.54 -20.49
N MET A 219 -12.84 1.52 -19.72
CA MET A 219 -13.88 1.32 -18.68
C MET A 219 -15.24 0.91 -19.24
N ARG A 220 -15.55 1.24 -20.50
CA ARG A 220 -16.79 0.81 -21.14
C ARG A 220 -16.75 -0.70 -21.38
N ARG A 221 -17.89 -1.37 -21.17
CA ARG A 221 -18.01 -2.82 -21.41
C ARG A 221 -17.97 -3.19 -22.89
N SER A 222 -18.45 -2.29 -23.76
CA SER A 222 -18.40 -2.47 -25.22
C SER A 222 -16.96 -2.64 -25.70
N GLY A 223 -16.65 -3.76 -26.37
CA GLY A 223 -15.31 -4.05 -26.91
C GLY A 223 -14.39 -4.85 -25.99
N ARG A 224 -14.94 -5.49 -24.94
CA ARG A 224 -14.21 -6.46 -24.10
C ARG A 224 -14.25 -7.89 -24.65
N ASP A 225 -15.07 -8.14 -25.66
CA ASP A 225 -15.26 -9.48 -26.22
C ASP A 225 -13.93 -10.05 -26.73
N GLY A 226 -13.56 -11.24 -26.25
CA GLY A 226 -12.28 -11.87 -26.55
C GLY A 226 -11.05 -11.24 -25.89
N LYS A 227 -11.20 -10.24 -25.01
CA LYS A 227 -10.09 -9.52 -24.35
C LYS A 227 -10.15 -9.60 -22.83
N VAL A 228 -8.99 -9.51 -22.18
CA VAL A 228 -8.87 -9.30 -20.74
C VAL A 228 -9.01 -7.80 -20.46
N PHE A 229 -9.97 -7.45 -19.61
CA PHE A 229 -10.10 -6.10 -19.09
C PHE A 229 -9.13 -5.91 -17.92
N LEU A 230 -8.23 -4.94 -18.05
CA LEU A 230 -7.28 -4.55 -17.01
C LEU A 230 -7.84 -3.33 -16.25
N ASP A 231 -8.53 -3.59 -15.15
CA ASP A 231 -9.08 -2.57 -14.27
C ASP A 231 -8.00 -1.96 -13.37
N TRP A 232 -7.46 -0.83 -13.81
CA TRP A 232 -6.52 -0.01 -13.04
C TRP A 232 -7.21 0.85 -11.96
N SER A 233 -8.53 1.01 -12.02
CA SER A 233 -9.23 1.98 -11.18
C SER A 233 -9.41 1.55 -9.73
N GLN A 234 -9.09 0.29 -9.42
CA GLN A 234 -9.08 -0.26 -8.05
C GLN A 234 -8.10 0.47 -7.11
N ASN A 235 -7.15 1.23 -7.66
CA ASN A 235 -6.19 2.05 -6.92
C ASN A 235 -6.75 3.41 -6.48
N ASN A 236 -7.98 3.77 -6.83
CA ASN A 236 -8.60 4.99 -6.31
C ASN A 236 -8.87 4.86 -4.80
N GLY A 237 -8.56 5.90 -4.02
CA GLY A 237 -8.59 5.84 -2.55
C GLY A 237 -9.96 5.65 -1.92
N SER A 238 -11.02 5.86 -2.69
CA SER A 238 -12.40 5.61 -2.28
C SER A 238 -12.90 4.20 -2.63
N LYS A 239 -12.12 3.43 -3.42
CA LYS A 239 -12.45 2.06 -3.80
C LYS A 239 -11.83 1.06 -2.83
N THR A 240 -12.44 -0.11 -2.81
CA THR A 240 -12.00 -1.26 -2.04
C THR A 240 -11.97 -2.47 -2.94
N THR A 241 -10.98 -3.33 -2.75
CA THR A 241 -10.84 -4.61 -3.45
C THR A 241 -11.00 -5.73 -2.45
N VAL A 242 -11.52 -6.89 -2.87
CA VAL A 242 -11.57 -8.06 -1.98
C VAL A 242 -10.15 -8.39 -1.51
N SER A 243 -9.98 -8.54 -0.19
CA SER A 243 -8.68 -8.86 0.40
C SER A 243 -8.22 -10.24 -0.03
N PRO A 244 -6.90 -10.45 -0.22
CA PRO A 244 -6.34 -11.80 -0.23
C PRO A 244 -6.85 -12.64 0.94
N TYR A 245 -7.08 -13.93 0.69
CA TYR A 245 -7.67 -14.93 1.58
C TYR A 245 -9.15 -14.73 1.93
N SER A 246 -9.81 -13.67 1.46
CA SER A 246 -11.25 -13.51 1.72
C SER A 246 -12.08 -14.46 0.86
N LEU A 247 -13.15 -15.01 1.45
CA LEU A 247 -14.15 -15.78 0.70
C LEU A 247 -14.91 -14.90 -0.28
N ARG A 248 -15.52 -15.54 -1.28
CA ARG A 248 -16.39 -14.91 -2.28
C ARG A 248 -17.80 -15.43 -2.10
N GLY A 249 -18.78 -14.53 -2.04
CA GLY A 249 -20.18 -14.91 -1.96
C GLY A 249 -20.72 -15.31 -3.34
N ARG A 250 -20.27 -16.48 -3.78
CA ARG A 250 -20.57 -17.19 -5.04
C ARG A 250 -21.13 -18.57 -4.70
N GLU A 251 -21.51 -19.34 -5.71
CA GLU A 251 -22.13 -20.67 -5.55
C GLU A 251 -21.35 -21.62 -4.62
N ARG A 252 -20.02 -21.58 -4.70
CA ARG A 252 -19.08 -22.37 -3.88
C ARG A 252 -18.21 -21.44 -3.04
N PRO A 253 -17.58 -21.93 -1.95
CA PRO A 253 -16.74 -21.13 -1.05
C PRO A 253 -15.37 -20.83 -1.69
N TRP A 254 -15.39 -20.14 -2.83
CA TRP A 254 -14.20 -19.67 -3.53
C TRP A 254 -13.48 -18.59 -2.71
N VAL A 255 -12.17 -18.52 -2.88
CA VAL A 255 -11.29 -17.58 -2.16
C VAL A 255 -10.58 -16.66 -3.15
N ALA A 256 -10.37 -15.40 -2.76
CA ALA A 256 -9.33 -14.56 -3.34
C ALA A 256 -7.94 -15.13 -2.96
N ALA A 257 -7.55 -16.21 -3.65
CA ALA A 257 -6.47 -17.09 -3.23
C ALA A 257 -5.13 -16.67 -3.84
N PRO A 258 -4.10 -16.38 -3.03
CA PRO A 258 -2.73 -16.18 -3.51
C PRO A 258 -2.20 -17.39 -4.25
N ARG A 259 -1.42 -17.15 -5.30
CA ARG A 259 -0.82 -18.18 -6.16
C ARG A 259 0.64 -17.86 -6.43
N SER A 260 1.41 -18.88 -6.78
CA SER A 260 2.74 -18.70 -7.37
C SER A 260 2.65 -18.45 -8.88
N TRP A 261 3.70 -17.86 -9.45
CA TRP A 261 3.82 -17.68 -10.90
C TRP A 261 3.87 -19.01 -11.66
N ASP A 262 4.50 -20.04 -11.09
CA ASP A 262 4.52 -21.38 -11.66
C ASP A 262 3.10 -21.94 -11.79
N GLU A 263 2.28 -21.84 -10.74
CA GLU A 263 0.88 -22.26 -10.80
C GLU A 263 0.05 -21.51 -11.83
N LEU A 264 0.26 -20.19 -11.97
CA LEU A 264 -0.44 -19.39 -12.99
C LEU A 264 -0.13 -19.86 -14.41
N SER A 265 1.08 -20.34 -14.65
CA SER A 265 1.51 -20.81 -15.98
C SER A 265 1.03 -22.21 -16.34
N ARG A 266 0.52 -22.99 -15.37
CA ARG A 266 0.11 -24.38 -15.59
C ARG A 266 -1.22 -24.47 -16.34
N PRO A 267 -1.37 -25.45 -17.26
CA PRO A 267 -2.65 -25.73 -17.88
C PRO A 267 -3.68 -26.18 -16.83
N GLY A 268 -4.95 -25.85 -17.04
CA GLY A 268 -6.03 -26.19 -16.11
C GLY A 268 -6.13 -25.27 -14.88
N LEU A 269 -5.53 -24.08 -14.94
CA LEU A 269 -5.68 -23.05 -13.90
C LEU A 269 -7.16 -22.79 -13.61
N ARG A 270 -7.50 -22.83 -12.32
CA ARG A 270 -8.84 -22.55 -11.79
C ARG A 270 -8.76 -21.76 -10.50
N GLN A 271 -9.90 -21.17 -10.13
CA GLN A 271 -10.12 -20.61 -8.79
C GLN A 271 -10.02 -21.72 -7.73
N LEU A 272 -9.71 -21.35 -6.49
CA LEU A 272 -9.53 -22.28 -5.37
C LEU A 272 -10.66 -22.15 -4.34
N GLU A 273 -11.20 -23.29 -3.90
CA GLU A 273 -12.10 -23.34 -2.75
C GLU A 273 -11.30 -23.20 -1.45
N PHE A 274 -11.97 -22.78 -0.39
CA PHE A 274 -11.37 -22.52 0.90
C PHE A 274 -10.61 -23.72 1.51
N GLY A 275 -11.04 -24.96 1.30
CA GLY A 275 -10.35 -26.17 1.77
C GLY A 275 -8.99 -26.35 1.09
N GLU A 276 -8.90 -26.05 -0.20
CA GLU A 276 -7.64 -26.10 -0.96
C GLU A 276 -6.67 -24.97 -0.57
N VAL A 277 -7.19 -23.87 -0.03
CA VAL A 277 -6.39 -22.80 0.57
C VAL A 277 -5.88 -23.23 1.95
N LEU A 278 -6.71 -23.90 2.75
CA LEU A 278 -6.28 -24.45 4.05
C LEU A 278 -5.16 -25.49 3.90
N GLU A 279 -5.26 -26.38 2.91
CA GLU A 279 -4.20 -27.36 2.60
C GLU A 279 -2.84 -26.73 2.28
N ARG A 280 -2.83 -25.47 1.82
CA ARG A 280 -1.62 -24.71 1.46
C ARG A 280 -1.06 -23.87 2.61
N LEU A 281 -1.80 -23.66 3.70
CA LEU A 281 -1.35 -22.82 4.81
C LEU A 281 0.02 -23.22 5.39
N PRO A 282 0.39 -24.52 5.48
CA PRO A 282 1.72 -24.92 5.95
C PRO A 282 2.88 -24.38 5.12
N ASP A 283 2.65 -24.04 3.85
CA ASP A 283 3.68 -23.47 2.95
C ASP A 283 3.95 -21.98 3.25
N GLY A 284 3.14 -21.36 4.12
CA GLY A 284 3.24 -19.95 4.51
C GLY A 284 2.45 -18.99 3.60
N ASP A 285 2.65 -17.69 3.81
CA ASP A 285 1.98 -16.65 3.02
C ASP A 285 2.72 -16.40 1.70
N LEU A 286 2.11 -16.78 0.57
CA LEU A 286 2.63 -16.49 -0.77
C LEU A 286 2.69 -14.98 -1.09
N LEU A 287 2.00 -14.15 -0.30
CA LEU A 287 2.06 -12.70 -0.38
C LEU A 287 2.97 -12.08 0.71
N ALA A 288 3.79 -12.85 1.44
CA ALA A 288 4.63 -12.30 2.50
C ALA A 288 5.54 -11.15 1.99
N GLY A 289 6.06 -11.27 0.76
CA GLY A 289 6.85 -10.22 0.11
C GLY A 289 6.06 -8.95 -0.26
N LEU A 290 4.73 -9.00 -0.30
CA LEU A 290 3.90 -7.81 -0.48
C LEU A 290 3.90 -6.94 0.80
N LEU A 291 4.13 -7.56 1.95
CA LEU A 291 4.12 -6.88 3.25
C LEU A 291 5.47 -6.20 3.55
N THR A 292 6.53 -6.59 2.85
CA THR A 292 7.82 -5.91 2.92
C THR A 292 7.74 -4.63 2.11
N ARG A 293 8.01 -3.48 2.75
CA ARG A 293 8.13 -2.21 2.04
C ARG A 293 9.33 -2.30 1.09
N PRO A 294 9.23 -1.77 -0.14
CA PRO A 294 10.38 -1.62 -1.02
C PRO A 294 11.47 -0.84 -0.29
N ASP A 295 12.71 -1.27 -0.50
CA ASP A 295 13.83 -0.68 0.19
C ASP A 295 14.21 0.67 -0.43
N ARG A 296 13.76 1.75 0.21
CA ARG A 296 14.04 3.13 -0.22
C ARG A 296 15.54 3.47 -0.27
N LEU A 297 16.38 2.68 0.40
CA LEU A 297 17.83 2.84 0.38
C LEU A 297 18.53 1.91 -0.63
N ALA A 298 17.78 1.15 -1.44
CA ALA A 298 18.36 0.27 -2.46
C ALA A 298 19.27 1.03 -3.44
N THR A 299 18.76 2.14 -4.00
CA THR A 299 19.55 3.00 -4.89
C THR A 299 20.75 3.58 -4.15
N TYR A 300 20.56 4.07 -2.92
CA TYR A 300 21.65 4.60 -2.09
C TYR A 300 22.80 3.60 -1.94
N ARG A 301 22.49 2.37 -1.51
CA ARG A 301 23.49 1.31 -1.30
C ARG A 301 24.12 0.85 -2.60
N SER A 302 23.38 0.82 -3.71
CA SER A 302 23.94 0.44 -5.01
C SER A 302 25.03 1.40 -5.51
N LEU A 303 24.98 2.66 -5.08
CA LEU A 303 25.92 3.71 -5.47
C LEU A 303 27.15 3.80 -4.56
N ARG A 304 27.18 3.10 -3.42
CA ARG A 304 28.27 3.16 -2.44
C ARG A 304 28.92 1.81 -2.24
N ASP A 305 30.23 1.84 -2.02
CA ASP A 305 31.00 0.72 -1.51
C ASP A 305 31.45 1.07 -0.09
N GLY A 306 30.81 0.47 0.92
CA GLY A 306 31.09 0.75 2.33
C GLY A 306 32.52 0.43 2.77
N ALA A 307 33.30 -0.31 1.96
CA ALA A 307 34.72 -0.52 2.20
C ALA A 307 35.60 0.65 1.70
N LYS A 308 35.04 1.55 0.87
CA LYS A 308 35.75 2.63 0.17
C LYS A 308 35.25 4.04 0.52
N THR A 309 34.11 4.17 1.21
CA THR A 309 33.58 5.45 1.66
C THR A 309 33.38 5.45 3.18
N PRO A 310 33.65 6.58 3.88
CA PRO A 310 33.31 6.71 5.30
C PRO A 310 31.81 6.97 5.52
N GLU A 311 31.00 7.09 4.46
CA GLU A 311 29.55 7.25 4.57
C GLU A 311 28.89 6.03 5.25
N PRO A 312 27.81 6.24 6.03
CA PRO A 312 27.06 5.13 6.63
C PRO A 312 26.27 4.35 5.58
N VAL A 313 26.61 3.07 5.40
CA VAL A 313 25.93 2.14 4.48
C VAL A 313 25.29 1.00 5.27
N PRO A 314 24.11 1.20 5.90
CA PRO A 314 23.45 0.15 6.66
C PRO A 314 23.04 -1.01 5.75
N ALA A 315 23.23 -2.25 6.20
CA ALA A 315 22.85 -3.43 5.42
C ALA A 315 21.34 -3.67 5.37
N GLU A 316 20.62 -3.25 6.42
CA GLU A 316 19.18 -3.43 6.55
C GLU A 316 18.39 -2.15 6.23
N PRO A 317 17.15 -2.27 5.72
CA PRO A 317 16.24 -1.13 5.62
C PRO A 317 15.99 -0.51 6.99
N ALA A 318 15.91 0.82 7.05
CA ALA A 318 15.53 1.49 8.29
C ALA A 318 14.06 1.19 8.65
N PRO A 319 13.74 1.00 9.93
CA PRO A 319 12.35 0.89 10.36
C PRO A 319 11.61 2.21 10.06
N PRO A 320 10.28 2.18 9.83
CA PRO A 320 9.50 3.39 9.67
C PRO A 320 9.71 4.32 10.87
N SER A 321 9.94 5.61 10.61
CA SER A 321 10.05 6.66 11.62
C SER A 321 9.05 7.77 11.32
N SER A 322 8.36 8.24 12.35
CA SER A 322 7.59 9.49 12.32
C SER A 322 8.41 10.70 12.76
N GLY A 323 9.73 10.52 12.91
CA GLY A 323 10.65 11.58 13.26
C GLY A 323 10.63 12.71 12.24
N ARG A 324 10.97 13.90 12.73
CA ARG A 324 10.91 15.16 11.96
C ARG A 324 12.23 15.89 12.05
N SER A 325 13.35 15.17 11.98
CA SER A 325 14.66 15.81 11.92
C SER A 325 14.94 16.38 10.52
N PHE A 326 15.80 17.38 10.44
CA PHE A 326 16.38 17.83 9.18
C PHE A 326 17.88 18.03 9.33
N VAL A 327 18.57 17.98 8.20
CA VAL A 327 19.97 18.39 8.09
C VAL A 327 20.18 19.11 6.76
N VAL A 328 21.04 20.11 6.79
CA VAL A 328 21.59 20.75 5.60
C VAL A 328 23.08 20.52 5.62
N HIS A 329 23.58 19.78 4.65
CA HIS A 329 25.02 19.58 4.49
C HIS A 329 25.58 20.59 3.49
N GLU A 330 26.68 21.24 3.86
CA GLU A 330 27.55 21.91 2.91
C GLU A 330 28.47 20.88 2.26
N HIS A 331 28.36 20.73 0.93
CA HIS A 331 29.08 19.71 0.18
C HIS A 331 30.06 20.34 -0.83
N HIS A 332 31.34 20.24 -0.50
CA HIS A 332 32.48 20.69 -1.31
C HIS A 332 32.90 19.59 -2.29
N ALA A 333 32.04 19.32 -3.27
CA ALA A 333 32.35 18.46 -4.41
C ALA A 333 33.11 19.26 -5.50
N ARG A 334 32.96 18.90 -6.79
CA ARG A 334 33.49 19.73 -7.91
C ARG A 334 33.02 21.18 -7.85
N ARG A 335 31.82 21.40 -7.31
CA ARG A 335 31.25 22.72 -7.00
C ARG A 335 30.58 22.62 -5.63
N LEU A 336 30.68 23.69 -4.86
CA LEU A 336 29.94 23.82 -3.61
C LEU A 336 28.43 23.78 -3.90
N HIS A 337 27.73 22.98 -3.12
CA HIS A 337 26.27 22.95 -3.07
C HIS A 337 25.82 22.57 -1.65
N TYR A 338 24.53 22.74 -1.38
CA TYR A 338 23.93 22.42 -0.09
C TYR A 338 22.95 21.28 -0.24
N ASP A 339 23.18 20.15 0.41
CA ASP A 339 22.23 19.04 0.43
C ASP A 339 21.21 19.28 1.54
N PHE A 340 20.00 19.64 1.14
CA PHE A 340 18.84 19.82 2.01
C PHE A 340 18.14 18.47 2.21
N ARG A 341 17.97 18.04 3.46
CA ARG A 341 17.48 16.70 3.77
C ARG A 341 16.47 16.72 4.91
N LEU A 342 15.36 16.02 4.72
CA LEU A 342 14.27 15.91 5.68
C LEU A 342 14.06 14.44 6.04
N GLU A 343 14.03 14.13 7.33
CA GLU A 343 13.58 12.81 7.79
C GLU A 343 12.10 12.62 7.46
N HIS A 344 11.79 11.62 6.65
CA HIS A 344 10.43 11.27 6.30
C HIS A 344 10.35 9.76 6.02
N ASP A 345 9.43 9.07 6.70
CA ASP A 345 9.19 7.63 6.56
C ASP A 345 10.43 6.74 6.73
N GLY A 346 11.29 7.08 7.70
CA GLY A 346 12.47 6.27 8.06
C GLY A 346 13.71 6.52 7.20
N VAL A 347 13.68 7.48 6.27
CA VAL A 347 14.83 7.90 5.46
C VAL A 347 14.99 9.41 5.44
N LEU A 348 16.13 9.91 4.95
CA LEU A 348 16.36 11.31 4.65
C LEU A 348 16.06 11.58 3.17
N VAL A 349 14.89 12.15 2.90
CA VAL A 349 14.52 12.62 1.56
C VAL A 349 15.34 13.85 1.24
N SER A 350 16.02 13.83 0.09
CA SER A 350 17.20 14.68 -0.14
C SER A 350 17.13 15.47 -1.44
N TRP A 351 17.56 16.73 -1.38
CA TRP A 351 17.72 17.62 -2.53
C TRP A 351 19.07 18.34 -2.49
N ALA A 352 19.80 18.31 -3.59
CA ALA A 352 20.96 19.16 -3.79
C ALA A 352 20.52 20.57 -4.22
N VAL A 353 20.96 21.60 -3.50
CA VAL A 353 20.63 23.02 -3.74
C VAL A 353 21.91 23.77 -4.12
N PRO A 354 22.24 23.90 -5.43
CA PRO A 354 23.55 24.39 -5.87
C PRO A 354 23.91 25.81 -5.47
N LYS A 355 22.90 26.66 -5.21
CA LYS A 355 23.07 28.07 -4.84
C LYS A 355 22.68 28.35 -3.38
N GLY A 356 22.63 27.31 -2.55
CA GLY A 356 22.18 27.37 -1.16
C GLY A 356 20.68 27.63 -1.04
N LEU A 357 20.18 27.46 0.19
CA LEU A 357 18.77 27.71 0.53
C LEU A 357 18.39 29.16 0.19
N PRO A 358 17.12 29.42 -0.20
CA PRO A 358 16.68 30.78 -0.53
C PRO A 358 16.70 31.67 0.73
N THR A 359 17.31 32.84 0.62
CA THR A 359 17.33 33.87 1.67
C THR A 359 16.52 35.12 1.28
N ASP A 360 15.98 35.13 0.06
CA ASP A 360 15.19 36.21 -0.53
C ASP A 360 13.87 35.60 -1.05
N PRO A 361 12.71 35.98 -0.52
CA PRO A 361 11.42 35.42 -0.92
C PRO A 361 11.06 35.74 -2.38
N GLN A 362 11.73 36.70 -3.03
CA GLN A 362 11.49 37.00 -4.45
C GLN A 362 12.26 36.07 -5.40
N ARG A 363 13.11 35.18 -4.88
CA ARG A 363 14.01 34.35 -5.70
C ARG A 363 13.97 32.89 -5.30
N ASN A 364 13.44 32.07 -6.20
CA ASN A 364 13.45 30.63 -6.04
C ASN A 364 14.86 30.05 -6.28
N ARG A 365 15.16 28.95 -5.61
CA ARG A 365 16.40 28.17 -5.77
C ARG A 365 16.08 26.83 -6.42
N LEU A 366 16.88 26.43 -7.39
CA LEU A 366 16.84 25.06 -7.92
C LEU A 366 17.20 24.09 -6.80
N ALA A 367 16.36 23.07 -6.62
CA ALA A 367 16.56 21.93 -5.75
C ALA A 367 16.48 20.67 -6.62
N VAL A 368 17.56 19.93 -6.74
CA VAL A 368 17.62 18.70 -7.54
C VAL A 368 17.43 17.54 -6.59
N GLN A 369 16.33 16.78 -6.74
CA GLN A 369 16.08 15.64 -5.88
C GLN A 369 17.11 14.53 -6.16
N THR A 370 17.70 13.99 -5.10
CA THR A 370 18.65 12.87 -5.15
C THR A 370 18.02 11.62 -4.56
N GLU A 371 18.73 10.50 -4.58
CA GLU A 371 18.31 9.30 -3.85
C GLU A 371 18.15 9.57 -2.34
N ASP A 372 17.28 8.80 -1.69
CA ASP A 372 17.08 8.86 -0.24
C ASP A 372 18.34 8.41 0.50
N HIS A 373 18.60 8.98 1.67
CA HIS A 373 19.78 8.64 2.49
C HIS A 373 19.37 7.99 3.82
N PRO A 374 20.21 7.14 4.43
CA PRO A 374 19.89 6.56 5.73
C PRO A 374 19.85 7.64 6.82
N LEU A 375 19.03 7.46 7.86
CA LEU A 375 18.94 8.43 8.97
C LEU A 375 20.31 8.68 9.64
N ALA A 376 21.16 7.66 9.71
CA ALA A 376 22.54 7.79 10.22
C ALA A 376 23.40 8.77 9.41
N TYR A 377 23.06 9.02 8.14
CA TYR A 377 23.73 10.05 7.33
C TYR A 377 23.44 11.47 7.85
N GLY A 378 22.38 11.65 8.63
CA GLY A 378 22.00 12.96 9.17
C GLY A 378 23.05 13.60 10.10
N SER A 379 23.93 12.78 10.67
CA SER A 379 25.04 13.20 11.52
C SER A 379 26.41 13.04 10.86
N PHE A 380 26.46 12.71 9.56
CA PHE A 380 27.72 12.45 8.87
C PHE A 380 28.45 13.76 8.51
N GLU A 381 29.70 13.86 8.95
CA GLU A 381 30.67 14.83 8.45
C GLU A 381 31.95 14.09 8.07
N GLY A 382 32.54 14.44 6.92
CA GLY A 382 33.70 13.71 6.44
C GLY A 382 34.12 14.10 5.02
N THR A 383 35.13 13.40 4.52
CA THR A 383 35.55 13.54 3.11
C THR A 383 35.33 12.23 2.39
N ILE A 384 34.48 12.25 1.38
CA ILE A 384 34.20 11.14 0.48
C ILE A 384 35.35 11.06 -0.53
N PRO A 385 36.10 9.94 -0.62
CA PRO A 385 37.30 9.84 -1.43
C PRO A 385 37.08 10.12 -2.92
N ALA A 386 38.09 10.69 -3.57
CA ALA A 386 38.06 10.92 -5.02
C ALA A 386 37.78 9.62 -5.80
N GLY A 387 36.91 9.70 -6.80
CA GLY A 387 36.48 8.54 -7.60
C GLY A 387 35.30 7.76 -7.03
N GLN A 388 34.87 8.04 -5.79
CA GLN A 388 33.59 7.56 -5.28
C GLN A 388 32.42 8.45 -5.74
N TYR A 389 31.21 7.89 -5.75
CA TYR A 389 30.00 8.67 -5.99
C TYR A 389 29.85 9.72 -4.86
N GLY A 390 29.54 10.97 -5.22
CA GLY A 390 29.47 12.06 -4.24
C GLY A 390 30.82 12.51 -3.67
N ALA A 391 31.95 12.23 -4.33
CA ALA A 391 33.27 12.67 -3.85
C ALA A 391 33.33 14.17 -3.52
N GLY A 392 33.85 14.48 -2.32
CA GLY A 392 33.88 15.84 -1.78
C GLY A 392 33.94 15.85 -0.25
N THR A 393 34.14 17.02 0.34
CA THR A 393 34.03 17.21 1.79
C THR A 393 32.61 17.62 2.16
N VAL A 394 32.01 16.90 3.09
CA VAL A 394 30.65 17.11 3.61
C VAL A 394 30.75 17.61 5.04
N ARG A 395 30.06 18.72 5.34
CA ARG A 395 29.95 19.32 6.68
C ARG A 395 28.51 19.69 6.97
N ILE A 396 28.09 19.69 8.22
CA ILE A 396 26.74 20.10 8.60
C ILE A 396 26.70 21.63 8.67
N TRP A 397 25.94 22.24 7.76
CA TRP A 397 25.66 23.69 7.76
C TRP A 397 24.57 24.05 8.77
N ASP A 398 23.52 23.24 8.87
CA ASP A 398 22.50 23.35 9.90
C ASP A 398 21.82 21.99 10.12
N ALA A 399 21.20 21.81 11.28
CA ALA A 399 20.42 20.63 11.62
C ALA A 399 19.39 21.00 12.68
N GLY A 400 18.35 20.18 12.83
CA GLY A 400 17.34 20.41 13.85
C GLY A 400 16.09 19.60 13.60
N SER A 401 14.94 20.15 13.98
CA SER A 401 13.63 19.57 13.67
C SER A 401 12.86 20.45 12.69
N TYR A 402 11.84 19.89 12.07
CA TYR A 402 10.91 20.63 11.23
C TYR A 402 9.46 20.34 11.59
N GLU A 403 8.60 21.33 11.40
CA GLU A 403 7.15 21.16 11.42
C GLU A 403 6.68 20.88 10.00
N LEU A 404 5.88 19.83 9.82
CA LEU A 404 5.28 19.50 8.53
C LEU A 404 3.92 20.20 8.40
N GLU A 405 3.80 21.11 7.43
CA GLU A 405 2.50 21.67 7.04
C GLU A 405 1.87 20.85 5.92
N LYS A 406 2.66 20.46 4.91
CA LYS A 406 2.16 19.72 3.74
C LYS A 406 3.27 18.86 3.14
N TRP A 407 2.96 17.60 2.85
CA TRP A 407 3.82 16.71 2.07
C TRP A 407 3.02 16.10 0.92
N ARG A 408 3.41 16.42 -0.31
CA ARG A 408 2.87 15.88 -1.56
C ARG A 408 4.03 15.73 -2.54
N ASP A 409 3.89 14.82 -3.50
CA ASP A 409 4.90 14.49 -4.51
C ASP A 409 5.33 15.66 -5.40
N ASN A 410 4.52 16.72 -5.47
CA ASN A 410 4.85 17.94 -6.18
C ASN A 410 5.00 19.17 -5.28
N GLU A 411 4.78 19.05 -3.97
CA GLU A 411 4.76 20.19 -3.05
C GLU A 411 5.05 19.75 -1.61
N VAL A 412 6.12 20.27 -1.03
CA VAL A 412 6.47 20.09 0.39
C VAL A 412 6.54 21.45 1.06
N ILE A 413 5.74 21.68 2.10
CA ILE A 413 5.76 22.90 2.91
C ILE A 413 6.10 22.54 4.35
N ILE A 414 7.15 23.17 4.85
CA ILE A 414 7.77 22.87 6.13
C ILE A 414 8.30 24.13 6.80
N THR A 415 8.33 24.13 8.13
CA THR A 415 9.01 25.16 8.94
C THR A 415 10.20 24.51 9.64
N LEU A 416 11.41 25.01 9.39
CA LEU A 416 12.64 24.50 9.99
C LEU A 416 12.96 25.22 11.30
N HIS A 417 13.38 24.44 12.30
CA HIS A 417 13.88 24.90 13.59
C HIS A 417 15.34 24.45 13.73
N GLY A 418 16.25 25.24 13.16
CA GLY A 418 17.69 24.97 13.14
C GLY A 418 18.40 25.29 14.46
N ARG A 419 19.69 24.98 14.52
CA ARG A 419 20.52 25.30 15.69
C ARG A 419 20.78 26.80 15.80
N PRO A 420 20.98 27.36 17.01
CA PRO A 420 21.34 28.77 17.18
C PRO A 420 22.63 29.18 16.46
N ASP A 421 23.60 28.27 16.36
CA ASP A 421 24.88 28.44 15.65
C ASP A 421 24.86 27.88 14.21
N GLY A 422 23.72 27.37 13.76
CA GLY A 422 23.52 26.85 12.42
C GLY A 422 23.24 27.94 11.39
N GLY A 423 23.16 27.54 10.12
CA GLY A 423 22.92 28.43 8.99
C GLY A 423 21.64 29.29 9.04
N LEU A 424 20.62 28.85 9.77
CA LEU A 424 19.38 29.62 9.99
C LEU A 424 19.42 30.48 11.26
N ALA A 425 20.49 30.35 12.07
CA ALA A 425 20.71 31.06 13.33
C ALA A 425 19.55 30.88 14.34
N GLY A 426 19.00 29.68 14.44
CA GLY A 426 17.89 29.34 15.34
C GLY A 426 16.54 29.97 14.98
N ARG A 427 16.41 30.66 13.85
CA ARG A 427 15.16 31.31 13.44
C ARG A 427 14.24 30.31 12.73
N PRO A 428 12.98 30.15 13.18
CA PRO A 428 11.98 29.40 12.44
C PRO A 428 11.88 29.93 11.00
N THR A 429 12.17 29.06 10.03
CA THR A 429 12.23 29.47 8.62
C THR A 429 11.36 28.55 7.78
N ARG A 430 10.36 29.12 7.12
CA ARG A 430 9.35 28.38 6.36
C ARG A 430 9.74 28.29 4.89
N PHE A 431 9.74 27.08 4.34
CA PHE A 431 10.07 26.81 2.95
C PHE A 431 8.96 26.03 2.25
N ALA A 432 8.78 26.30 0.96
CA ALA A 432 8.05 25.46 0.04
C ALA A 432 9.02 24.87 -0.99
N LEU A 433 9.03 23.56 -1.15
CA LEU A 433 9.63 22.88 -2.30
C LEU A 433 8.50 22.54 -3.27
N ILE A 434 8.60 23.00 -4.51
CA ILE A 434 7.58 22.81 -5.54
C ILE A 434 8.22 22.10 -6.72
N ARG A 435 7.66 20.96 -7.12
CA ARG A 435 8.11 20.21 -8.29
C ARG A 435 7.60 20.87 -9.55
N THR A 436 8.52 21.07 -10.48
CA THR A 436 8.29 21.39 -11.89
C THR A 436 8.57 20.12 -12.71
N ASP A 437 8.26 20.11 -14.01
CA ASP A 437 8.32 18.91 -14.86
C ASP A 437 9.57 18.02 -14.65
N GLU A 438 10.77 18.61 -14.56
CA GLU A 438 12.03 17.85 -14.38
C GLU A 438 12.78 18.14 -13.07
N ASN A 439 12.43 19.18 -12.30
CA ASN A 439 13.23 19.65 -11.16
C ASN A 439 12.36 20.22 -10.03
N TRP A 440 12.91 20.39 -8.83
CA TRP A 440 12.24 21.11 -7.75
C TRP A 440 12.75 22.55 -7.63
N LEU A 441 11.87 23.43 -7.17
CA LEU A 441 12.18 24.80 -6.77
C LEU A 441 11.91 24.97 -5.29
N MET A 442 12.91 25.42 -4.55
CA MET A 442 12.79 25.82 -3.15
C MET A 442 12.50 27.31 -3.08
N HIS A 443 11.47 27.68 -2.33
CA HIS A 443 11.00 29.04 -2.13
C HIS A 443 10.97 29.36 -0.63
N LEU A 444 11.50 30.52 -0.26
CA LEU A 444 11.41 31.05 1.10
C LEU A 444 10.04 31.70 1.27
N MET A 445 9.23 31.16 2.17
CA MET A 445 7.89 31.68 2.43
C MET A 445 7.91 32.78 3.50
N ALA A 446 6.88 33.62 3.50
CA ALA A 446 6.57 34.43 4.67
C ALA A 446 6.32 33.52 5.89
N PRO A 447 6.58 34.01 7.12
CA PRO A 447 6.22 33.31 8.35
C PRO A 447 4.75 32.87 8.29
N ALA A 448 4.44 31.74 8.93
CA ALA A 448 3.05 31.33 9.07
C ALA A 448 2.25 32.46 9.79
N PRO A 449 1.03 32.77 9.34
CA PRO A 449 0.17 33.67 10.10
C PRO A 449 -0.13 33.06 11.47
N ASP A 450 -0.08 33.90 12.51
CA ASP A 450 -0.35 33.54 13.91
C ASP A 450 -1.76 32.97 14.14
#